data_AF-A0A6A1VPN9-F1
#
_entry.id   AF-A0A6A1VPN9-F1
#
_cell.length_a   1.000
_cell.length_b   1.000
_cell.length_c   1.000
_cell.angle_alpha   90.00
_cell.angle_beta   90.00
_cell.angle_gamma   90.00
#
_symmetry.space_group_name_H-M   'P 1'
#
loop_
_entity.id
_entity.type
_entity.pdbx_description
1 polymer ?
#
loop_
_entity_poly.entity_id
_entity_poly.type
_entity_poly.pdbx_seq_one_letter_code
_entity_poly.pdbx_strand_id
1 'polypeptide(L)'
;MKRITGSQFKYVKHRIDEVDEANFTYGYCMIEGDALGDTIEKICYEIKIVASPDGGSVLKTTSKYHTKGSHEIKEEHVKAGKEKAAGIFKAVEAYLLAHPEL
;
A
#
# COMPACT_ATOMS: atom_id res chain seq x y z
N MET A 1 -0.05 11.75 15.79
CA MET A 1 1.01 11.22 14.91
C MET A 1 1.55 9.94 15.55
N LYS A 2 1.27 8.76 15.00
CA LYS A 2 1.61 7.47 15.60
C LYS A 2 2.93 6.98 15.00
N ARG A 3 3.95 6.72 15.84
CA ARG A 3 5.24 6.16 15.40
C ARG A 3 5.07 4.67 15.12
N ILE A 4 5.69 4.15 14.06
CA ILE A 4 5.70 2.72 13.74
C ILE A 4 7.01 2.11 14.28
N THR A 5 6.95 1.37 15.38
CA THR A 5 8.11 0.70 15.97
C THR A 5 8.56 -0.45 15.06
N GLY A 6 9.85 -0.49 14.68
CA GLY A 6 10.42 -1.51 13.79
C GLY A 6 10.46 -1.13 12.29
N SER A 7 9.99 0.06 11.92
CA SER A 7 10.14 0.61 10.58
C SER A 7 11.37 1.52 10.50
N GLN A 8 12.11 1.47 9.38
CA GLN A 8 13.16 2.46 9.08
C GLN A 8 12.59 3.88 8.89
N PHE A 9 11.27 3.99 8.68
CA PHE A 9 10.55 5.24 8.54
C PHE A 9 9.79 5.60 9.82
N LYS A 10 9.87 6.87 10.21
CA LYS A 10 9.29 7.45 11.43
C LYS A 10 7.79 7.67 11.30
N TYR A 11 7.32 8.13 10.14
CA TYR A 11 5.89 8.39 9.91
C TYR A 11 5.54 8.48 8.42
N VAL A 12 4.26 8.23 8.13
CA VAL A 12 3.64 8.54 6.83
C VAL A 12 2.25 9.12 7.08
N LYS A 13 1.79 9.96 6.16
CA LYS A 13 0.44 10.51 6.15
C LYS A 13 -0.25 10.06 4.87
N HIS A 14 -1.34 9.33 5.04
CA HIS A 14 -2.21 8.94 3.95
C HIS A 14 -3.40 9.90 3.88
N ARG A 15 -3.78 10.24 2.65
CA ARG A 15 -5.09 10.82 2.33
C ARG A 15 -5.88 9.75 1.61
N ILE A 16 -7.09 9.48 2.08
CA ILE A 16 -8.03 8.59 1.41
C ILE A 16 -8.66 9.38 0.26
N ASP A 17 -8.62 8.80 -0.94
CA ASP A 17 -9.18 9.40 -2.16
C ASP A 17 -10.49 8.72 -2.55
N GLU A 18 -10.61 7.41 -2.31
CA GLU A 18 -11.79 6.62 -2.68
C GLU A 18 -11.99 5.46 -1.71
N VAL A 19 -13.25 5.23 -1.33
CA VAL A 19 -13.71 4.00 -0.65
C VAL A 19 -14.98 3.57 -1.35
N ASP A 20 -14.95 2.42 -2.00
CA ASP A 20 -16.13 1.82 -2.63
C ASP A 20 -16.23 0.36 -2.16
N GLU A 21 -17.10 0.17 -1.18
CA GLU A 21 -17.36 -1.12 -0.56
C GLU A 21 -18.10 -2.07 -1.51
N ALA A 22 -18.91 -1.54 -2.44
CA ALA A 22 -19.68 -2.35 -3.37
C ALA A 22 -18.80 -3.01 -4.43
N ASN A 23 -17.73 -2.33 -4.87
CA ASN A 23 -16.79 -2.83 -5.86
C ASN A 23 -15.46 -3.30 -5.25
N PHE A 24 -15.33 -3.25 -3.92
CA PHE A 24 -14.10 -3.55 -3.17
C PHE A 24 -12.88 -2.80 -3.71
N THR A 25 -13.06 -1.50 -3.98
CA THR A 25 -11.97 -0.60 -4.39
C THR A 25 -11.62 0.38 -3.28
N TYR A 26 -10.32 0.66 -3.18
CA TYR A 26 -9.78 1.58 -2.19
C TYR A 26 -8.65 2.38 -2.80
N GLY A 27 -8.81 3.71 -2.80
CA GLY A 27 -7.85 4.67 -3.34
C GLY A 27 -7.27 5.53 -2.23
N TYR A 28 -5.95 5.68 -2.20
CA TYR A 28 -5.29 6.59 -1.25
C TYR A 28 -3.95 7.08 -1.77
N CYS A 29 -3.50 8.26 -1.31
CA CYS A 29 -2.15 8.75 -1.55
C CYS A 29 -1.36 8.90 -0.26
N MET A 30 -0.08 8.50 -0.28
CA MET A 30 0.93 8.97 0.66
C MET A 30 1.37 10.38 0.25
N ILE A 31 1.02 11.36 1.06
CA ILE A 31 1.20 12.80 0.76
C ILE A 31 2.25 13.48 1.64
N GLU A 32 2.71 12.79 2.69
CA GLU A 32 3.72 13.29 3.64
C GLU A 32 4.38 12.07 4.30
N GLY A 33 5.63 12.20 4.70
CA GLY A 33 6.35 11.14 5.40
C GLY A 33 7.80 11.02 4.96
N ASP A 34 8.65 10.52 5.85
CA ASP A 34 10.07 10.34 5.57
C ASP A 34 10.35 9.25 4.52
N ALA A 35 9.35 8.40 4.24
CA ALA A 35 9.39 7.44 3.14
C ALA A 35 9.35 8.08 1.74
N LEU A 36 8.88 9.32 1.58
CA LEU A 36 8.89 10.03 0.30
C LEU A 36 10.29 10.56 -0.07
N GLY A 37 11.13 10.80 0.93
CA GLY A 37 12.44 11.42 0.75
C GLY A 37 12.36 12.78 0.05
N ASP A 38 13.43 13.14 -0.65
CA ASP A 38 13.51 14.44 -1.33
C ASP A 38 12.95 14.39 -2.75
N THR A 39 12.86 13.21 -3.36
CA THR A 39 12.57 13.04 -4.80
C THR A 39 11.11 12.78 -5.13
N ILE A 40 10.32 12.25 -4.19
CA ILE A 40 8.91 11.90 -4.41
C ILE A 40 8.02 12.97 -3.77
N GLU A 41 7.07 13.50 -4.54
CA GLU A 41 6.03 14.42 -4.03
C GLU A 41 4.92 13.65 -3.32
N LYS A 42 4.42 12.59 -3.97
CA LYS A 42 3.39 11.68 -3.43
C LYS A 42 3.40 10.36 -4.16
N ILE A 43 2.83 9.33 -3.53
CA ILE A 43 2.54 8.05 -4.18
C ILE A 43 1.06 7.78 -4.00
N CYS A 44 0.35 7.52 -5.09
CA CYS A 44 -1.07 7.22 -5.08
C CYS A 44 -1.29 5.75 -5.43
N TYR A 45 -2.17 5.11 -4.69
CA TYR A 45 -2.44 3.68 -4.74
C TYR A 45 -3.89 3.47 -5.11
N GLU A 46 -4.12 2.57 -6.06
CA GLU A 46 -5.44 2.07 -6.42
C GLU A 46 -5.45 0.57 -6.12
N ILE A 47 -6.30 0.18 -5.19
CA ILE A 47 -6.45 -1.20 -4.75
C ILE A 47 -7.82 -1.71 -5.19
N LYS A 48 -7.86 -2.94 -5.73
CA LYS A 48 -9.09 -3.66 -6.03
C LYS A 48 -8.98 -5.10 -5.59
N ILE A 49 -9.98 -5.59 -4.87
CA ILE A 49 -10.10 -7.00 -4.51
C ILE A 49 -11.14 -7.64 -5.42
N VAL A 50 -10.81 -8.80 -5.99
CA VAL A 50 -11.76 -9.59 -6.78
C VAL A 50 -11.80 -11.02 -6.25
N ALA A 51 -12.98 -11.63 -6.21
CA ALA A 51 -13.12 -13.04 -5.87
C ALA A 51 -12.40 -13.91 -6.91
N SER A 52 -11.77 -15.01 -6.46
CA SER A 52 -11.20 -16.03 -7.34
C SER A 52 -12.07 -17.30 -7.36
N PRO A 53 -12.03 -18.10 -8.44
CA PRO A 53 -12.87 -19.29 -8.58
C PRO A 53 -12.63 -20.39 -7.53
N ASP A 54 -11.49 -20.37 -6.84
CA ASP A 54 -11.10 -21.31 -5.79
C ASP A 54 -11.62 -20.91 -4.39
N GLY A 55 -12.48 -19.89 -4.31
CA GLY A 55 -13.03 -19.38 -3.06
C GLY A 55 -12.13 -18.39 -2.34
N GLY A 56 -10.98 -18.03 -2.92
CA GLY A 56 -10.09 -16.99 -2.42
C GLY A 56 -10.37 -15.60 -3.00
N SER A 57 -9.35 -14.75 -2.98
CA SER A 57 -9.39 -13.44 -3.63
C SER A 57 -8.05 -13.08 -4.29
N VAL A 58 -8.10 -12.20 -5.30
CA VAL A 58 -6.94 -11.60 -5.93
C VAL A 58 -6.93 -10.11 -5.61
N LEU A 59 -5.88 -9.66 -4.93
CA LEU A 59 -5.60 -8.25 -4.70
C LEU A 59 -4.83 -7.66 -5.88
N LYS A 60 -5.43 -6.69 -6.57
CA LYS A 60 -4.76 -5.89 -7.61
C LYS A 60 -4.39 -4.54 -7.04
N THR A 61 -3.14 -4.13 -7.23
CA THR A 61 -2.64 -2.83 -6.76
C THR A 61 -1.90 -2.13 -7.89
N THR A 62 -2.31 -0.89 -8.18
CA THR A 62 -1.58 0.04 -9.03
C THR A 62 -0.94 1.09 -8.13
N SER A 63 0.34 1.39 -8.36
CA SER A 63 1.06 2.46 -7.64
C SER A 63 1.53 3.51 -8.63
N LYS A 64 1.07 4.75 -8.45
CA LYS A 64 1.42 5.91 -9.27
C LYS A 64 2.33 6.81 -8.46
N TYR A 65 3.57 6.93 -8.90
CA TYR A 65 4.57 7.74 -8.22
C TYR A 65 4.70 9.09 -8.92
N HIS A 66 4.64 10.16 -8.12
CA HIS A 66 4.79 11.52 -8.60
C HIS A 66 6.11 12.07 -8.07
N THR A 67 7.05 12.36 -8.95
CA THR A 67 8.37 12.87 -8.59
C THR A 67 8.43 14.38 -8.63
N LYS A 68 9.30 14.97 -7.81
CA LYS A 68 9.59 16.40 -7.85
C LYS A 68 10.49 16.69 -9.03
N GLY A 69 9.98 17.22 -10.13
CA GLY A 69 10.76 17.40 -11.36
C GLY A 69 11.16 16.07 -12.03
N SER A 70 12.20 16.08 -12.85
CA SER A 70 12.55 14.93 -13.73
C SER A 70 13.40 13.86 -13.05
N HIS A 71 13.03 13.42 -11.84
CA HIS A 71 13.72 12.31 -11.17
C HIS A 71 13.20 10.96 -11.68
N GLU A 72 14.12 10.04 -11.91
CA GLU A 72 13.83 8.65 -12.21
C GLU A 72 13.58 7.85 -10.94
N ILE A 73 12.59 6.95 -10.97
CA ILE A 73 12.33 6.01 -9.89
C ILE A 73 12.97 4.68 -10.24
N LYS A 74 13.93 4.28 -9.44
CA LYS A 74 14.61 3.01 -9.62
C LYS A 74 13.69 1.85 -9.30
N GLU A 75 13.73 0.82 -10.14
CA GLU A 75 12.95 -0.41 -10.00
C GLU A 75 13.17 -1.09 -8.63
N GLU A 76 14.39 -1.02 -8.09
CA GLU A 76 14.74 -1.58 -6.78
C GLU A 76 13.87 -1.02 -5.64
N HIS A 77 13.54 0.27 -5.68
CA HIS A 77 12.70 0.92 -4.67
C HIS A 77 11.24 0.47 -4.80
N VAL A 78 10.75 0.32 -6.04
CA VAL A 78 9.41 -0.20 -6.32
C VAL A 78 9.29 -1.64 -5.82
N LYS A 79 10.31 -2.47 -6.07
CA LYS A 79 10.36 -3.86 -5.62
C LYS A 79 10.37 -3.98 -4.10
N ALA A 80 11.21 -3.19 -3.41
CA ALA A 80 11.24 -3.18 -1.95
C ALA A 80 9.89 -2.75 -1.34
N GLY A 81 9.23 -1.76 -1.94
CA GLY A 81 7.86 -1.36 -1.57
C GLY A 81 6.85 -2.49 -1.73
N LYS A 82 6.90 -3.20 -2.88
CA LYS A 82 6.04 -4.36 -3.17
C LYS A 82 6.25 -5.51 -2.17
N GLU A 83 7.49 -5.84 -1.85
CA GLU A 83 7.81 -6.91 -0.89
C GLU A 83 7.31 -6.59 0.51
N LYS A 84 7.45 -5.34 0.95
CA LYS A 84 6.89 -4.87 2.23
C LYS A 84 5.37 -4.99 2.25
N ALA A 85 4.69 -4.58 1.18
CA ALA A 85 3.24 -4.70 1.07
C ALA A 85 2.78 -6.17 1.11
N ALA A 86 3.49 -7.06 0.40
CA ALA A 86 3.22 -8.50 0.42
C ALA A 86 3.42 -9.12 1.82
N GLY A 87 4.44 -8.67 2.57
CA GLY A 87 4.67 -9.12 3.94
C GLY A 87 3.51 -8.74 4.88
N ILE A 88 3.01 -7.50 4.78
CA ILE A 88 1.84 -7.06 5.56
C ILE A 88 0.60 -7.87 5.18
N PHE A 89 0.36 -8.07 3.88
CA PHE A 89 -0.77 -8.85 3.41
C PHE A 89 -0.77 -10.28 3.96
N LYS A 90 0.37 -10.97 3.90
CA LYS A 90 0.53 -12.32 4.46
C LYS A 90 0.29 -12.37 5.98
N ALA A 91 0.70 -11.34 6.71
CA ALA A 91 0.44 -11.28 8.15
C ALA A 91 -1.06 -11.13 8.47
N VAL A 92 -1.78 -10.32 7.69
CA VAL A 92 -3.24 -10.18 7.82
C VAL A 92 -3.94 -11.47 7.43
N GLU A 93 -3.56 -12.09 6.30
CA GLU A 93 -4.10 -13.37 5.85
C GLU A 93 -3.91 -14.46 6.92
N ALA A 94 -2.70 -14.62 7.46
CA ALA A 94 -2.42 -15.59 8.52
C ALA A 94 -3.25 -15.33 9.78
N TYR A 95 -3.48 -14.07 10.15
CA TYR A 95 -4.31 -13.71 11.29
C TYR A 95 -5.78 -14.07 11.05
N LEU A 96 -6.35 -13.75 9.88
CA LEU A 96 -7.74 -14.09 9.55
C LEU A 96 -7.96 -15.60 9.44
N LEU A 97 -6.98 -16.34 8.90
CA LEU A 97 -7.03 -17.81 8.86
C LEU A 97 -7.04 -18.45 10.25
N ALA A 98 -6.34 -17.83 11.22
CA ALA A 98 -6.32 -18.30 12.61
C ALA A 98 -7.58 -17.93 13.41
N HIS A 99 -8.40 -17.00 12.90
CA HIS A 99 -9.59 -16.46 13.57
C HIS A 99 -10.76 -16.32 12.58
N PRO A 100 -11.29 -17.44 12.04
CA PRO A 100 -12.29 -17.43 10.97
C PRO A 100 -13.66 -16.87 11.38
N GLU A 101 -13.88 -16.59 12.65
CA GLU A 101 -15.12 -16.04 13.21
C GLU A 101 -15.20 -14.51 13.23
N LEU A 102 -14.08 -13.82 12.96
CA LEU A 102 -14.02 -12.35 12.83
C LEU A 102 -14.73 -11.86 11.55
#